data_AF-A0A5N3P8L5-F1
#
_entry.id   AF-A0A5N3P8L5-F1
#
_cell.length_a   1.000
_cell.length_b   1.000
_cell.length_c   1.000
_cell.angle_alpha   90.00
_cell.angle_beta   90.00
_cell.angle_gamma   90.00
#
_symmetry.space_group_name_H-M   'P 1'
#
loop_
_entity.id
_entity.type
_entity.pdbx_description
1 polymer ?
#
loop_
_entity_poly.entity_id
_entity_poly.type
_entity_poly.pdbx_seq_one_letter_code
_entity_poly.pdbx_strand_id
1 'polypeptide(L)'
;MRQITTLLRDHCQSYVDAYHRGIPSNRHKVAACSEILKITKTAEPEEVALMVAGMHLMREHDSRRFPSDAGFDGQLVRQVRSLHGIAMGRTVTLATGRDRAWFKTLSIQATQLIAAYLKDAYSTFAAHVITSERRREEKRNRVVADLARGFDEDPEAA
;
A
#
# COMPACT_ATOMS: atom_id res chain seq x y z
N MET A 1 2.79 -15.53 -1.67
CA MET A 1 1.81 -14.50 -1.27
C MET A 1 0.68 -15.05 -0.44
N ARG A 2 -0.09 -16.03 -0.95
CA ARG A 2 -1.20 -16.66 -0.20
C ARG A 2 -0.85 -17.11 1.22
N GLN A 3 0.30 -17.75 1.42
CA GLN A 3 0.77 -18.18 2.75
C GLN A 3 0.94 -17.01 3.75
N ILE A 4 1.51 -15.88 3.32
CA ILE A 4 1.71 -14.71 4.19
C ILE A 4 0.36 -14.11 4.59
N THR A 5 -0.58 -13.99 3.64
CA THR A 5 -1.91 -13.48 3.92
C THR A 5 -2.67 -14.41 4.88
N THR A 6 -2.50 -15.73 4.76
CA THR A 6 -3.04 -16.71 5.70
C THR A 6 -2.47 -16.51 7.11
N LEU A 7 -1.14 -16.41 7.25
CA LEU A 7 -0.51 -16.17 8.56
C LEU A 7 -0.99 -14.87 9.21
N LEU A 8 -1.09 -13.79 8.43
CA LEU A 8 -1.61 -12.51 8.91
C LEU A 8 -3.08 -12.62 9.34
N ARG A 9 -3.90 -13.33 8.56
CA ARG A 9 -5.31 -13.60 8.89
C ARG A 9 -5.41 -14.38 10.19
N ASP A 10 -4.67 -15.48 10.34
CA ASP A 10 -4.71 -16.34 11.52
C ASP A 10 -4.25 -15.60 12.77
N HIS A 11 -3.19 -14.79 12.66
CA HIS A 11 -2.75 -13.91 13.74
C HIS A 11 -3.87 -12.95 14.18
N CYS A 12 -4.49 -12.26 13.22
CA CYS A 12 -5.55 -11.31 13.52
C CYS A 12 -6.81 -11.99 14.07
N GLN A 13 -7.15 -13.18 13.57
CA GLN A 13 -8.30 -13.96 14.02
C GLN A 13 -8.12 -14.38 15.47
N SER A 14 -6.96 -14.96 15.81
CA SER A 14 -6.67 -15.38 17.19
C SER A 14 -6.76 -14.22 18.19
N TYR A 15 -6.33 -13.02 17.80
CA TYR A 15 -6.38 -11.82 18.64
C TYR A 15 -7.80 -11.31 18.86
N VAL A 16 -8.61 -11.28 17.79
CA VAL A 16 -10.02 -10.87 17.86
C VAL A 16 -10.85 -11.88 18.65
N ASP A 17 -10.59 -13.18 18.48
CA ASP A 17 -11.27 -14.24 19.24
C ASP A 17 -10.94 -14.17 20.73
N ALA A 18 -9.67 -13.89 21.08
CA ALA A 18 -9.26 -13.70 22.47
C ALA A 18 -10.02 -12.54 23.12
N TYR A 19 -10.16 -11.42 22.40
CA TYR A 19 -10.96 -10.28 22.87
C TYR A 19 -12.44 -10.65 23.06
N HIS A 20 -13.05 -11.38 22.14
CA HIS A 20 -14.44 -11.83 22.27
C HIS A 20 -14.66 -12.82 23.42
N ARG A 21 -13.64 -13.58 23.81
CA ARG A 21 -13.64 -14.42 25.02
C ARG A 21 -13.48 -13.63 26.33
N GLY A 22 -13.40 -12.30 26.28
CA GLY A 22 -13.27 -11.45 27.47
C GLY A 22 -11.84 -11.29 27.97
N ILE A 23 -10.83 -11.69 27.19
CA ILE A 23 -9.43 -11.47 27.57
C ILE A 23 -9.08 -9.98 27.38
N PRO A 24 -8.58 -9.29 28.42
CA PRO A 24 -8.15 -7.89 28.31
C PRO A 24 -7.18 -7.69 27.15
N SER A 25 -7.55 -6.82 26.20
CA SER A 25 -6.82 -6.62 24.95
C SER A 25 -6.73 -5.14 24.58
N ASN A 26 -5.72 -4.76 23.80
CA ASN A 26 -5.57 -3.39 23.32
C ASN A 26 -6.64 -3.09 22.26
N ARG A 27 -7.56 -2.16 22.56
CA ARG A 27 -8.67 -1.77 21.66
C ARG A 27 -8.22 -1.37 20.25
N HIS A 28 -7.05 -0.72 20.12
CA HIS A 28 -6.53 -0.25 18.84
C HIS A 28 -6.02 -1.42 18.00
N LYS A 29 -5.43 -2.43 18.65
CA LYS A 29 -5.01 -3.66 18.00
C LYS A 29 -6.22 -4.53 17.61
N VAL A 30 -7.24 -4.62 18.46
CA VAL A 30 -8.51 -5.28 18.10
C VAL A 30 -9.14 -4.61 16.86
N ALA A 31 -9.19 -3.27 16.82
CA ALA A 31 -9.70 -2.54 15.68
C ALA A 31 -8.87 -2.78 14.41
N ALA A 32 -7.54 -2.77 14.52
CA ALA A 32 -6.63 -3.07 13.41
C ALA A 32 -6.82 -4.48 12.87
N CYS A 33 -6.76 -5.50 13.74
CA CYS A 33 -6.97 -6.90 13.38
C CYS A 33 -8.35 -7.12 12.74
N SER A 34 -9.40 -6.50 13.28
CA SER A 34 -10.75 -6.58 12.70
C SER A 34 -10.80 -6.03 11.26
N GLU A 35 -10.11 -4.93 10.98
CA GLU A 35 -10.04 -4.39 9.61
C GLU A 35 -9.18 -5.26 8.70
N ILE A 36 -8.05 -5.80 9.18
CA ILE A 36 -7.23 -6.75 8.41
C ILE A 36 -8.01 -8.02 8.06
N LEU A 37 -8.82 -8.55 8.98
CA LEU A 37 -9.68 -9.71 8.69
C LEU A 37 -10.68 -9.42 7.59
N LYS A 38 -11.29 -8.23 7.59
CA LYS A 38 -12.14 -7.79 6.48
C LYS A 38 -11.35 -7.73 5.19
N ILE A 39 -10.17 -7.10 5.21
CA ILE A 39 -9.33 -6.95 4.02
C ILE A 39 -8.97 -8.31 3.42
N THR A 40 -8.43 -9.21 4.23
CA THR A 40 -8.03 -10.53 3.77
C THR A 40 -9.20 -11.38 3.30
N LYS A 41 -10.44 -11.11 3.75
CA LYS A 41 -11.64 -11.82 3.30
C LYS A 41 -12.10 -11.39 1.90
N THR A 42 -11.84 -10.15 1.50
CA THR A 42 -12.51 -9.54 0.33
C THR A 42 -11.59 -9.06 -0.79
N ALA A 43 -10.27 -9.03 -0.63
CA ALA A 43 -9.33 -8.72 -1.73
C ALA A 43 -8.40 -9.89 -1.94
N GLU A 44 -8.00 -10.03 -3.19
CA GLU A 44 -6.97 -10.97 -3.54
C GLU A 44 -5.62 -10.52 -2.96
N PRO A 45 -4.82 -11.44 -2.39
CA PRO A 45 -3.49 -11.12 -1.86
C PRO A 45 -2.60 -10.35 -2.83
N GLU A 46 -2.72 -10.65 -4.12
CA GLU A 46 -1.97 -10.02 -5.20
C GLU A 46 -2.33 -8.54 -5.37
N GLU A 47 -3.62 -8.17 -5.25
CA GLU A 47 -4.06 -6.78 -5.34
C GLU A 47 -3.53 -5.94 -4.18
N VAL A 48 -3.57 -6.51 -2.96
CA VAL A 48 -3.02 -5.86 -1.76
C VAL A 48 -1.51 -5.68 -1.91
N ALA A 49 -0.81 -6.69 -2.40
CA ALA A 49 0.63 -6.64 -2.63
C ALA A 49 1.03 -5.57 -3.66
N LEU A 50 0.33 -5.53 -4.80
CA LEU A 50 0.54 -4.53 -5.84
C LEU A 50 0.24 -3.12 -5.33
N MET A 51 -0.81 -2.96 -4.53
CA MET A 51 -1.14 -1.66 -3.92
C MET A 51 -0.04 -1.19 -2.96
N VAL A 52 0.46 -2.06 -2.08
CA VAL A 52 1.58 -1.74 -1.18
C VAL A 52 2.82 -1.35 -1.98
N ALA A 53 3.21 -2.14 -2.98
CA ALA A 53 4.36 -1.85 -3.83
C ALA A 53 4.20 -0.54 -4.60
N GLY A 54 3.03 -0.31 -5.21
CA GLY A 54 2.71 0.91 -5.96
C GLY A 54 2.74 2.16 -5.10
N MET A 55 2.28 2.08 -3.86
CA MET A 55 2.39 3.18 -2.90
C MET A 55 3.85 3.52 -2.59
N HIS A 56 4.71 2.51 -2.40
CA HIS A 56 6.14 2.75 -2.19
C HIS A 56 6.84 3.33 -3.43
N LEU A 57 6.54 2.83 -4.63
CA LEU A 57 7.04 3.41 -5.88
C LEU A 57 6.63 4.88 -6.04
N MET A 58 5.37 5.21 -5.71
CA MET A 58 4.89 6.59 -5.77
C MET A 58 5.66 7.49 -4.80
N ARG A 59 5.99 6.98 -3.61
CA ARG A 59 6.80 7.69 -2.63
C ARG A 59 8.24 7.91 -3.10
N GLU A 60 8.82 6.96 -3.81
CA GLU A 60 10.13 7.11 -4.43
C GLU A 60 10.13 8.19 -5.52
N HIS A 61 9.14 8.14 -6.41
CA HIS A 61 9.07 9.06 -7.54
C HIS A 61 8.82 10.51 -7.10
N ASP A 62 8.02 10.72 -6.06
CA ASP A 62 7.76 12.07 -5.52
C ASP A 62 7.49 12.02 -4.01
N SER A 63 8.58 12.09 -3.24
CA SER A 63 8.54 12.04 -1.78
C SER A 63 7.69 13.15 -1.15
N ARG A 64 7.53 14.29 -1.83
CA ARG A 64 6.73 15.43 -1.37
C ARG A 64 5.23 15.11 -1.28
N ARG A 65 4.76 14.07 -1.97
CA ARG A 65 3.37 13.58 -1.86
C ARG A 65 3.03 13.04 -0.48
N PHE A 66 4.05 12.62 0.28
CA PHE A 66 3.92 12.04 1.60
C PHE A 66 4.78 12.84 2.59
N PRO A 67 4.25 13.91 3.21
CA PRO A 67 5.03 14.81 4.04
C PRO A 67 5.58 14.16 5.32
N SER A 68 5.07 13.00 5.70
CA SER A 68 5.56 12.22 6.83
C SER A 68 5.26 10.73 6.65
N ASP A 69 5.95 9.87 7.42
CA ASP A 69 5.66 8.44 7.47
C ASP A 69 4.22 8.16 7.95
N ALA A 70 3.72 8.94 8.90
CA ALA A 70 2.33 8.82 9.35
C ALA A 70 1.33 9.18 8.24
N GLY A 71 1.66 10.18 7.41
CA GLY A 71 0.87 10.54 6.23
C GLY A 71 0.88 9.44 5.18
N PHE A 72 2.04 8.83 4.93
CA PHE A 72 2.18 7.67 4.05
C PHE A 72 1.34 6.49 4.57
N ASP A 73 1.49 6.12 5.84
CA ASP A 73 0.77 5.02 6.47
C ASP A 73 -0.75 5.22 6.39
N GLY A 74 -1.22 6.45 6.64
CA GLY A 74 -2.63 6.80 6.48
C GLY A 74 -3.15 6.61 5.06
N GLN A 75 -2.40 7.05 4.05
CA GLN A 75 -2.80 6.86 2.64
C GLN A 75 -2.70 5.40 2.22
N LEU A 76 -1.67 4.65 2.65
CA LEU A 76 -1.53 3.23 2.36
C LEU A 76 -2.76 2.46 2.85
N VAL A 77 -3.13 2.66 4.11
CA VAL A 77 -4.30 2.02 4.70
C VAL A 77 -5.58 2.42 3.96
N ARG A 78 -5.71 3.70 3.58
CA ARG A 78 -6.87 4.17 2.82
C ARG A 78 -6.97 3.51 1.45
N GLN A 79 -5.87 3.39 0.72
CA GLN A 79 -5.85 2.78 -0.61
C GLN A 79 -6.11 1.27 -0.54
N VAL A 80 -5.50 0.57 0.41
CA VAL A 80 -5.77 -0.86 0.62
C VAL A 80 -7.24 -1.09 1.01
N ARG A 81 -7.81 -0.24 1.87
CA ARG A 81 -9.25 -0.31 2.20
C ARG A 81 -10.15 0.00 1.00
N SER A 82 -9.68 0.82 0.06
CA SER A 82 -10.42 1.14 -1.17
C SER A 82 -10.46 0.01 -2.20
N LEU A 83 -9.56 -0.98 -2.10
CA LEU A 83 -9.65 -2.21 -2.89
C LEU A 83 -10.95 -2.97 -2.58
N HIS A 84 -11.59 -2.67 -1.45
CA HIS A 84 -12.86 -3.27 -1.10
C HIS A 84 -14.02 -2.30 -1.27
N GLY A 85 -15.15 -2.85 -1.70
CA GLY A 85 -16.47 -2.20 -1.65
C GLY A 85 -17.01 -2.00 -0.22
N ILE A 86 -16.23 -2.21 0.84
CA ILE A 86 -16.61 -1.98 2.25
C ILE A 86 -16.52 -0.48 2.59
N ALA A 87 -16.95 0.35 1.65
CA ALA A 87 -17.38 1.69 1.98
C ALA A 87 -18.70 1.56 2.75
N MET A 88 -18.83 2.26 3.88
CA MET A 88 -20.10 2.41 4.62
C MET A 88 -21.20 3.08 3.78
N GLY A 89 -20.84 3.60 2.60
CA GLY A 89 -21.71 4.16 1.59
C GLY A 89 -20.87 4.81 0.49
N ARG A 90 -21.52 5.14 -0.62
CA ARG A 90 -20.97 6.04 -1.63
C ARG A 90 -21.68 7.38 -1.50
N THR A 91 -20.93 8.45 -1.31
CA THR A 91 -21.47 9.81 -1.44
C THR A 91 -21.17 10.30 -2.85
N VAL A 92 -22.23 10.65 -3.57
CA VAL A 92 -22.09 11.31 -4.88
C VAL A 92 -21.83 12.77 -4.58
N THR A 93 -20.65 13.26 -4.95
CA THR A 93 -20.38 14.69 -4.80
C THR A 93 -21.11 15.43 -5.92
N LEU A 94 -22.21 16.11 -5.61
CA LEU A 94 -23.04 16.84 -6.59
C LEU A 94 -22.22 17.82 -7.46
N ALA A 95 -21.14 18.38 -6.92
CA ALA A 95 -20.27 19.31 -7.63
C ALA A 95 -19.33 18.67 -8.67
N THR A 96 -19.04 17.36 -8.58
CA THR A 96 -18.06 16.70 -9.49
C THR A 96 -18.56 15.42 -10.15
N GLY A 97 -19.75 14.93 -9.76
CA GLY A 97 -20.31 13.67 -10.26
C GLY A 97 -19.51 12.43 -9.88
N ARG A 98 -18.52 12.56 -8.97
CA ARG A 98 -17.64 11.45 -8.56
C ARG A 98 -18.20 10.76 -7.32
N ASP A 99 -18.33 9.44 -7.42
CA ASP A 99 -18.58 8.55 -6.30
C ASP A 99 -17.38 8.55 -5.35
N ARG A 100 -17.60 8.89 -4.08
CA ARG A 100 -16.61 8.70 -3.01
C ARG A 100 -17.11 7.69 -2.00
N ALA A 101 -16.35 6.62 -1.84
CA ALA A 101 -16.48 5.69 -0.73
C ALA A 101 -16.24 6.41 0.61
N TRP A 102 -17.18 6.32 1.54
CA TRP A 102 -16.98 6.74 2.93
C TRP A 102 -16.60 5.54 3.80
N PHE A 103 -15.55 5.65 4.59
CA PHE A 103 -15.07 4.59 5.47
C PHE A 103 -15.31 4.95 6.93
N LYS A 104 -15.57 3.95 7.78
CA LYS A 104 -15.54 4.15 9.23
C LYS A 104 -14.18 4.72 9.63
N THR A 105 -14.20 5.82 10.37
CA THR A 105 -13.01 6.47 10.91
C THR A 105 -12.28 5.50 11.83
N LEU A 106 -11.00 5.24 11.52
CA LEU A 106 -10.11 4.49 12.38
C LEU A 106 -9.31 5.47 13.24
N SER A 107 -8.93 5.05 14.45
CA SER A 107 -8.01 5.86 15.25
C SER A 107 -6.63 5.90 14.58
N ILE A 108 -5.85 6.92 14.89
CA ILE A 108 -4.48 7.06 14.37
C ILE A 108 -3.65 5.81 14.71
N GLN A 109 -3.74 5.33 15.95
CA GLN A 109 -3.01 4.14 16.42
C GLN A 109 -3.45 2.87 15.68
N ALA A 110 -4.75 2.69 15.44
CA ALA A 110 -5.24 1.54 14.67
C ALA A 110 -4.74 1.60 13.22
N THR A 111 -4.73 2.79 12.62
CA THR A 111 -4.22 3.03 11.27
C THR A 111 -2.74 2.68 11.17
N GLN A 112 -1.93 3.13 12.12
CA GLN A 112 -0.50 2.80 12.17
C GLN A 112 -0.25 1.29 12.34
N LEU A 113 -1.04 0.60 13.17
CA LEU A 113 -0.93 -0.85 13.33
C LEU A 113 -1.29 -1.60 12.04
N ILE A 114 -2.34 -1.17 11.33
CA ILE A 114 -2.70 -1.75 10.03
C ILE A 114 -1.57 -1.53 9.03
N ALA A 115 -1.03 -0.31 8.95
CA ALA A 115 0.09 0.00 8.05
C ALA A 115 1.32 -0.86 8.36
N ALA A 116 1.66 -1.03 9.64
CA ALA A 116 2.75 -1.91 10.07
C ALA A 116 2.53 -3.36 9.61
N TYR A 117 1.34 -3.93 9.85
CA TYR A 117 1.04 -5.29 9.39
C TYR A 117 1.13 -5.46 7.89
N LEU A 118 0.64 -4.48 7.12
CA LEU A 118 0.73 -4.51 5.66
C LEU A 118 2.19 -4.40 5.19
N LYS A 119 2.96 -3.46 5.75
CA LYS A 119 4.38 -3.31 5.39
C LYS A 119 5.17 -4.57 5.72
N ASP A 120 4.99 -5.14 6.90
CA ASP A 120 5.72 -6.35 7.31
C ASP A 120 5.36 -7.53 6.42
N ALA A 121 4.07 -7.77 6.20
CA ALA A 121 3.59 -8.88 5.37
C ALA A 121 4.07 -8.77 3.91
N TYR A 122 4.02 -7.57 3.32
CA TYR A 122 4.27 -7.38 1.89
C TYR A 122 5.66 -6.81 1.58
N SER A 123 6.52 -6.63 2.58
CA SER A 123 7.87 -6.02 2.49
C SER A 123 8.73 -6.63 1.39
N THR A 124 8.90 -7.95 1.40
CA THR A 124 9.74 -8.68 0.44
C THR A 124 9.27 -8.48 -1.00
N PHE A 125 7.95 -8.53 -1.22
CA PHE A 125 7.37 -8.31 -2.55
C PHE A 125 7.56 -6.85 -2.99
N ALA A 126 7.25 -5.89 -2.12
CA ALA A 126 7.42 -4.48 -2.41
C ALA A 126 8.89 -4.16 -2.75
N ALA A 127 9.84 -4.69 -1.97
CA ALA A 127 11.27 -4.52 -2.22
C ALA A 127 11.70 -5.11 -3.57
N HIS A 128 11.17 -6.28 -3.94
CA HIS A 128 11.44 -6.89 -5.24
C HIS A 128 10.96 -5.99 -6.40
N VAL A 129 9.72 -5.51 -6.32
CA VAL A 129 9.13 -4.62 -7.34
C VAL A 129 9.94 -3.32 -7.46
N ILE A 130 10.21 -2.66 -6.34
CA ILE A 130 11.01 -1.42 -6.29
C ILE A 130 12.38 -1.63 -6.93
N THR A 131 13.08 -2.70 -6.56
CA THR A 131 14.41 -3.02 -7.11
C THR A 131 14.34 -3.29 -8.60
N SER A 132 13.28 -3.96 -9.07
CA SER A 132 13.09 -4.25 -10.49
C SER A 132 12.85 -2.98 -11.32
N GLU A 133 12.09 -2.02 -10.77
CA GLU A 133 11.84 -0.73 -11.43
C GLU A 133 13.11 0.11 -11.47
N ARG A 134 13.86 0.25 -10.37
CA ARG A 134 15.15 0.95 -10.37
C ARG A 134 16.09 0.43 -11.45
N ARG A 135 16.21 -0.90 -11.59
CA ARG A 135 17.03 -1.53 -12.64
C ARG A 135 16.54 -1.20 -14.05
N ARG A 136 15.23 -1.05 -14.26
CA ARG A 136 14.65 -0.65 -15.56
C ARG A 136 14.96 0.81 -15.85
N GLU A 137 14.83 1.69 -14.86
CA GLU A 137 15.17 3.11 -15.00
C GLU A 137 16.65 3.33 -15.29
N GLU A 138 17.53 2.64 -14.58
CA GLU A 138 18.98 2.67 -14.82
C GLU A 138 19.32 2.24 -16.24
N LYS A 139 18.72 1.15 -16.74
CA LYS A 139 18.93 0.69 -18.12
C LYS A 139 18.44 1.73 -19.14
N ARG A 140 17.27 2.32 -18.91
CA ARG A 140 16.72 3.35 -19.79
C ARG A 140 17.63 4.58 -19.83
N ASN A 141 18.10 5.04 -18.67
CA ASN A 141 18.99 6.19 -18.57
C ASN A 141 20.35 5.93 -19.23
N ARG A 142 20.88 4.71 -19.15
CA ARG A 142 22.10 4.31 -19.88
C ARG A 142 21.89 4.39 -21.39
N VAL A 143 20.80 3.83 -21.91
CA VAL A 143 20.50 3.91 -23.36
C VAL A 143 20.39 5.36 -23.82
N VAL A 144 19.72 6.23 -23.05
CA VAL A 144 19.63 7.66 -23.38
C VAL A 144 21.01 8.34 -23.35
N ALA A 145 21.85 8.04 -22.35
CA ALA A 145 23.20 8.58 -22.24
C ALA A 145 24.13 8.08 -23.35
N ASP A 146 23.99 6.82 -23.78
CA ASP A 146 24.76 6.22 -24.86
C ASP A 146 24.35 6.84 -26.22
N LEU A 147 23.05 7.03 -26.44
CA LEU A 147 22.55 7.75 -27.62
C LEU A 147 23.05 9.19 -27.67
N ALA A 148 22.95 9.93 -26.56
CA ALA A 148 23.42 11.31 -26.49
C ALA A 148 24.92 11.44 -26.82
N ARG A 149 25.76 10.53 -26.28
CA ARG A 149 27.19 10.48 -26.62
C ARG A 149 27.44 10.17 -28.10
N GLY A 150 26.67 9.28 -28.70
CA GLY A 150 26.79 8.96 -30.13
C GLY A 150 26.43 10.13 -31.06
N PHE A 151 25.57 11.08 -30.62
CA PHE A 151 25.28 12.30 -31.37
C PHE A 151 26.34 13.40 -31.19
N ASP A 152 27.09 13.39 -30.09
CA ASP A 152 28.16 14.36 -29.83
C ASP A 152 29.48 14.00 -30.55
N GLU A 153 29.66 12.74 -30.98
CA GLU A 153 30.86 12.25 -31.69
C GLU A 153 30.82 12.42 -33.23
N ASP A 154 29.76 13.02 -33.80
CA ASP A 154 29.66 13.38 -35.23
C ASP A 154 29.77 14.92 -35.50
N PRO A 155 30.97 15.55 -35.44
CA PRO A 155 31.17 16.91 -35.94
C PRO A 155 31.73 17.01 -37.38
N GLU A 156 32.06 15.92 -38.07
CA GLU A 156 32.72 15.96 -39.40
C GLU A 156 31.87 15.38 -40.55
N ALA A 157 30.71 15.99 -40.82
CA ALA A 157 30.02 15.85 -42.10
C ALA A 157 29.43 17.19 -42.60
N ALA A 158 30.23 18.26 -42.50
CA ALA A 158 29.94 19.58 -43.09
C ALA A 158 31.07 20.03 -44.01
#